data_AF-A0A0H5MER6-F1
#
_entry.id   AF-A0A0H5MER6-F1
#
_cell.length_a   1.000
_cell.length_b   1.000
_cell.length_c   1.000
_cell.angle_alpha   90.00
_cell.angle_beta   90.00
_cell.angle_gamma   90.00
#
_symmetry.space_group_name_H-M   'P 1'
#
loop_
_entity.id
_entity.type
_entity.pdbx_description
1 polymer ?
#
loop_
_entity_poly.entity_id
_entity_poly.type
_entity_poly.pdbx_seq_one_letter_code
_entity_poly.pdbx_strand_id
1 'polypeptide(L)'
;MMQRLIMLVALMFIYTTAAFCLWSIGTQLVDRPLQALLLFPFGLRMGILLQSPRQYWPGILLGDALLWWLLTDQFGYVDLLWYALPLLLATTLLAVFASPWLLRHQKNTSEWQWPLMQGSVILAAALIQALGWQIASHQGAMALLLGLVGGFTIAPTCLLLWHYLARQIWLPLEPGLIHKPINLRLQHIMWYLLLFALSIWLQYEVTETDLHLFAPFCLVIPIVFMSYRYGWQGGAAATLLNSVVLLINTPLQLDSHRDLLLSLLAQSLTGLLLGAGIQRQRELNQQLQIRLNENRELAKALVVAEEHARRDVARELHDEVGQTVTVIRTQASIIKRLTAEAPVLKSAEMIEMLALRVYDGVHDVLAKLWPAALNNLPLSAAIAALMRELIPQDQTVVGVLNWQLDDHPIDETLKITLYRICQEGVTNAYRHGAASRIEINARQDKQKIYLTISDNGKGIDLATLTPGYGLRGMQSRVSALGGSFNLSVNQGTCLNVILPTVPSVTNEN
;
A
#
# COMPACT_ATOMS: atom_id res chain seq x y z
N MET A 1 -42.88 21.81 -5.38
CA MET A 1 -43.71 20.61 -5.13
C MET A 1 -44.01 19.84 -6.42
N MET A 2 -44.53 20.51 -7.47
CA MET A 2 -44.87 19.89 -8.76
C MET A 2 -43.69 19.17 -9.45
N GLN A 3 -42.50 19.77 -9.51
CA GLN A 3 -41.30 19.12 -10.08
C GLN A 3 -40.89 17.83 -9.33
N ARG A 4 -41.04 17.79 -8.00
CA ARG A 4 -40.75 16.57 -7.21
C ARG A 4 -41.75 15.47 -7.52
N LEU A 5 -43.03 15.82 -7.70
CA LEU A 5 -44.06 14.85 -8.07
C LEU A 5 -43.79 14.27 -9.47
N ILE A 6 -43.48 15.13 -10.45
CA ILE A 6 -43.13 14.70 -11.82
C ILE A 6 -41.92 13.75 -11.80
N MET A 7 -40.89 14.09 -11.02
CA MET A 7 -39.70 13.25 -10.86
C MET A 7 -40.02 11.90 -10.23
N LEU A 8 -40.87 11.87 -9.20
CA LEU A 8 -41.31 10.62 -8.56
C LEU A 8 -42.11 9.73 -9.51
N VAL A 9 -43.01 10.32 -10.31
CA VAL A 9 -43.79 9.58 -11.32
C VAL A 9 -42.89 9.05 -12.43
N ALA A 10 -41.95 9.86 -12.92
CA ALA A 10 -40.97 9.41 -13.91
C ALA A 10 -40.08 8.28 -13.37
N LEU A 11 -39.61 8.41 -12.13
CA LEU A 11 -38.82 7.37 -11.46
C LEU A 11 -39.62 6.08 -11.27
N MET A 12 -40.89 6.18 -10.85
CA MET A 12 -41.80 5.04 -10.74
C MET A 12 -41.91 4.32 -12.08
N PHE A 13 -42.16 5.06 -13.17
CA PHE A 13 -42.29 4.49 -14.50
C PHE A 13 -41.00 3.80 -14.96
N ILE A 14 -39.85 4.49 -14.87
CA ILE A 14 -38.54 3.93 -15.27
C ILE A 14 -38.18 2.69 -14.43
N TYR A 15 -38.45 2.73 -13.13
CA TYR A 15 -38.22 1.57 -12.26
C TYR A 15 -39.14 0.41 -12.64
N THR A 16 -40.43 0.65 -12.86
CA THR A 16 -41.38 -0.42 -13.23
C THR A 16 -41.02 -1.09 -14.53
N THR A 17 -40.60 -0.33 -15.54
CA THR A 17 -40.20 -0.89 -16.84
C THR A 17 -38.90 -1.68 -16.72
N ALA A 18 -37.89 -1.16 -16.00
CA ALA A 18 -36.66 -1.88 -15.76
C ALA A 18 -36.89 -3.18 -14.96
N ALA A 19 -37.69 -3.12 -13.89
CA ALA A 19 -38.04 -4.27 -13.07
C ALA A 19 -38.86 -5.30 -13.86
N PHE A 20 -39.75 -4.86 -14.75
CA PHE A 20 -40.50 -5.74 -15.67
C PHE A 20 -39.59 -6.45 -16.68
N CYS A 21 -38.62 -5.73 -17.28
CA CYS A 21 -37.64 -6.36 -18.17
C CYS A 21 -36.79 -7.41 -17.45
N LEU A 22 -36.32 -7.10 -16.24
CA LEU A 22 -35.57 -8.04 -15.40
C LEU A 22 -36.42 -9.23 -14.95
N TRP A 23 -37.70 -9.01 -14.65
CA TRP A 23 -38.65 -10.08 -14.36
C TRP A 23 -38.83 -11.00 -15.57
N SER A 24 -39.00 -10.44 -16.77
CA SER A 24 -39.14 -11.21 -18.01
C SER A 24 -37.91 -12.07 -18.34
N ILE A 25 -36.70 -11.61 -17.98
CA ILE A 25 -35.49 -12.44 -18.08
C ILE A 25 -35.54 -13.53 -17.00
N GLY A 26 -35.94 -13.18 -15.77
CA GLY A 26 -36.07 -14.13 -14.65
C GLY A 26 -37.08 -15.26 -14.89
N THR A 27 -38.15 -15.03 -15.66
CA THR A 27 -39.14 -16.09 -15.98
C THR A 27 -38.57 -17.20 -16.86
N GLN A 28 -37.44 -16.98 -17.52
CA GLN A 28 -36.74 -18.04 -18.27
C GLN A 28 -35.92 -18.96 -17.36
N LEU A 29 -35.72 -18.57 -16.09
CA LEU A 29 -34.84 -19.25 -15.14
C LEU A 29 -35.60 -19.98 -14.02
N VAL A 30 -36.91 -19.74 -13.91
CA VAL A 30 -37.71 -20.19 -12.78
C VAL A 30 -39.05 -20.70 -13.28
N ASP A 31 -39.42 -21.90 -12.84
CA ASP A 31 -40.66 -22.56 -13.27
C ASP A 31 -41.93 -21.77 -12.92
N ARG A 32 -41.88 -20.95 -11.85
CA ARG A 32 -43.01 -20.13 -11.39
C ARG A 32 -42.78 -18.65 -11.71
N PRO A 33 -43.67 -17.98 -12.46
CA PRO A 33 -43.45 -16.61 -12.89
C PRO A 33 -43.39 -15.60 -11.74
N LEU A 34 -44.11 -15.84 -10.64
CA LEU A 34 -44.04 -14.98 -9.45
C LEU A 34 -42.73 -15.09 -8.67
N GLN A 35 -42.04 -16.24 -8.75
CA GLN A 35 -40.75 -16.41 -8.08
C GLN A 35 -39.65 -15.62 -8.78
N ALA A 36 -39.78 -15.35 -10.08
CA ALA A 36 -38.86 -14.50 -10.82
C ALA A 36 -38.78 -13.07 -10.25
N LEU A 37 -39.82 -12.59 -9.53
CA LEU A 37 -39.78 -11.30 -8.82
C LEU A 37 -38.76 -11.30 -7.66
N LEU A 38 -38.46 -12.47 -7.09
CA LEU A 38 -37.50 -12.63 -6.01
C LEU A 38 -36.04 -12.67 -6.51
N LEU A 39 -35.84 -12.77 -7.83
CA LEU A 39 -34.52 -12.84 -8.47
C LEU A 39 -34.01 -11.43 -8.80
N PHE A 40 -34.02 -11.04 -10.07
CA PHE A 40 -33.43 -9.80 -10.55
C PHE A 40 -34.16 -8.52 -10.09
N PRO A 41 -35.51 -8.47 -10.07
CA PRO A 41 -36.23 -7.29 -9.56
C PRO A 41 -35.91 -7.00 -8.09
N PHE A 42 -35.80 -8.04 -7.26
CA PHE A 42 -35.36 -7.91 -5.87
C PHE A 42 -33.95 -7.31 -5.76
N GLY A 43 -33.01 -7.80 -6.56
CA GLY A 43 -31.63 -7.28 -6.61
C GLY A 43 -31.56 -5.80 -7.02
N LEU A 44 -32.29 -5.43 -8.08
CA LEU A 44 -32.40 -4.04 -8.54
C LEU A 44 -32.94 -3.12 -7.44
N ARG A 45 -34.03 -3.55 -6.79
CA ARG A 45 -34.66 -2.80 -5.72
C ARG A 45 -33.71 -2.55 -4.55
N MET A 46 -33.08 -3.60 -4.03
CA MET A 46 -32.14 -3.47 -2.92
C MET A 46 -30.91 -2.65 -3.31
N GLY A 47 -30.40 -2.82 -4.54
CA GLY A 47 -29.32 -2.01 -5.09
C GLY A 47 -29.63 -0.52 -5.06
N ILE A 48 -30.79 -0.12 -5.60
CA ILE A 48 -31.20 1.28 -5.67
C ILE A 48 -31.55 1.83 -4.28
N LEU A 49 -32.30 1.10 -3.45
CA LEU A 49 -32.71 1.59 -2.12
C LEU A 49 -31.51 1.83 -1.19
N LEU A 50 -30.47 0.99 -1.25
CA LEU A 50 -29.31 1.17 -0.39
C LEU A 50 -28.47 2.41 -0.73
N GLN A 51 -28.54 2.89 -1.99
CA GLN A 51 -27.69 3.96 -2.51
C GLN A 51 -28.44 5.28 -2.75
N SER A 52 -29.75 5.21 -3.02
CA SER A 52 -30.56 6.38 -3.34
C SER A 52 -31.04 7.12 -2.08
N PRO A 53 -31.12 8.47 -2.13
CA PRO A 53 -31.73 9.26 -1.07
C PRO A 53 -33.20 8.87 -0.82
N ARG A 54 -33.61 8.86 0.45
CA ARG A 54 -34.96 8.47 0.90
C ARG A 54 -36.11 9.23 0.23
N GLN A 55 -35.85 10.45 -0.25
CA GLN A 55 -36.86 11.26 -0.94
C GLN A 55 -37.39 10.61 -2.23
N TYR A 56 -36.63 9.70 -2.85
CA TYR A 56 -37.02 9.02 -4.10
C TYR A 56 -37.65 7.65 -3.87
N TRP A 57 -37.58 7.11 -2.65
CA TRP A 57 -38.06 5.77 -2.35
C TRP A 57 -39.56 5.57 -2.62
N PRO A 58 -40.47 6.53 -2.34
CA PRO A 58 -41.89 6.32 -2.59
C PRO A 58 -42.19 5.97 -4.06
N GLY A 59 -41.50 6.58 -5.02
CA GLY A 59 -41.69 6.25 -6.44
C GLY A 59 -41.25 4.82 -6.78
N ILE A 60 -40.13 4.37 -6.21
CA ILE A 60 -39.61 3.00 -6.39
C ILE A 60 -40.57 1.98 -5.77
N LEU A 61 -41.03 2.22 -4.54
CA LEU A 61 -41.90 1.31 -3.81
C LEU A 61 -43.30 1.21 -4.43
N LEU A 62 -43.85 2.33 -4.89
CA LEU A 62 -45.11 2.33 -5.64
C LEU A 62 -44.96 1.55 -6.95
N GLY A 63 -43.83 1.71 -7.63
CA GLY A 63 -43.54 0.94 -8.84
C GLY A 63 -43.42 -0.56 -8.58
N ASP A 64 -42.74 -0.94 -7.50
CA ASP A 64 -42.59 -2.34 -7.09
C ASP A 64 -43.92 -2.98 -6.71
N ALA A 65 -44.76 -2.26 -5.95
CA ALA A 65 -46.10 -2.69 -5.59
C ALA A 65 -47.02 -2.82 -6.81
N LEU A 66 -46.93 -1.88 -7.76
CA LEU A 66 -47.68 -1.93 -9.02
C LEU A 66 -47.29 -3.15 -9.86
N LEU A 67 -46.00 -3.47 -9.94
CA LEU A 67 -45.52 -4.66 -10.64
C LEU A 67 -46.05 -5.95 -10.00
N TRP A 68 -45.99 -6.05 -8.67
CA TRP A 68 -46.57 -7.19 -7.94
C TRP A 68 -48.07 -7.32 -8.19
N TRP A 69 -48.81 -6.21 -8.15
CA TRP A 69 -50.25 -6.20 -8.38
C TRP A 69 -50.61 -6.64 -9.80
N LEU A 70 -49.98 -6.07 -10.83
CA LEU A 70 -50.25 -6.43 -12.24
C LEU A 70 -49.98 -7.91 -12.52
N LEU A 71 -48.87 -8.45 -11.99
CA LEU A 71 -48.50 -9.84 -12.26
C LEU A 71 -49.38 -10.83 -11.49
N THR A 72 -49.76 -10.52 -10.25
CA THR A 72 -50.65 -11.39 -9.48
C THR A 72 -52.07 -11.41 -10.03
N ASP A 73 -52.55 -10.29 -10.57
CA ASP A 73 -53.81 -10.21 -11.33
C ASP A 73 -53.73 -11.02 -12.63
N GLN A 74 -52.70 -10.81 -13.44
CA GLN A 74 -52.51 -11.49 -14.72
C GLN A 74 -52.42 -13.02 -14.60
N PHE A 75 -51.76 -13.53 -13.56
CA PHE A 75 -51.56 -14.97 -13.36
C PHE A 75 -52.54 -15.60 -12.35
N GLY A 76 -53.52 -14.86 -11.84
CA GLY A 76 -54.58 -15.39 -10.97
C GLY A 76 -54.12 -15.80 -9.56
N TYR A 77 -53.07 -15.17 -9.03
CA TYR A 77 -52.46 -15.47 -7.73
C TYR A 77 -52.72 -14.38 -6.67
N VAL A 78 -53.94 -13.84 -6.64
CA VAL A 78 -54.30 -12.69 -5.78
C VAL A 78 -54.08 -13.01 -4.29
N ASP A 79 -54.29 -14.25 -3.85
CA ASP A 79 -54.08 -14.66 -2.45
C ASP A 79 -52.61 -14.55 -2.00
N LEU A 80 -51.66 -14.66 -2.94
CA LEU A 80 -50.24 -14.53 -2.65
C LEU A 80 -49.81 -13.08 -2.37
N LEU A 81 -50.59 -12.08 -2.80
CA LEU A 81 -50.32 -10.67 -2.51
C LEU A 81 -50.28 -10.39 -1.00
N TRP A 82 -51.16 -11.06 -0.24
CA TRP A 82 -51.26 -10.90 1.21
C TRP A 82 -49.98 -11.35 1.94
N TYR A 83 -49.21 -12.27 1.36
CA TYR A 83 -47.91 -12.69 1.87
C TYR A 83 -46.75 -11.85 1.30
N ALA A 84 -46.85 -11.42 0.04
CA ALA A 84 -45.83 -10.62 -0.61
C ALA A 84 -45.70 -9.22 0.00
N LEU A 85 -46.80 -8.49 0.21
CA LEU A 85 -46.80 -7.11 0.72
C LEU A 85 -46.07 -6.95 2.07
N PRO A 86 -46.32 -7.78 3.11
CA PRO A 86 -45.56 -7.74 4.36
C PRO A 86 -44.07 -8.00 4.17
N LEU A 87 -43.70 -8.86 3.22
CA LEU A 87 -42.30 -9.19 2.92
C LEU A 87 -41.57 -8.03 2.22
N LEU A 88 -42.26 -7.34 1.29
CA LEU A 88 -41.76 -6.09 0.71
C LEU A 88 -41.58 -5.04 1.82
N LEU A 89 -42.52 -4.94 2.75
CA LEU A 89 -42.42 -4.00 3.88
C LEU A 89 -41.26 -4.36 4.82
N ALA A 90 -41.05 -5.63 5.15
CA ALA A 90 -39.96 -6.08 6.01
C ALA A 90 -38.57 -5.81 5.38
N THR A 91 -38.41 -6.14 4.09
CA THR A 91 -37.15 -5.91 3.36
C THR A 91 -36.86 -4.42 3.14
N THR A 92 -37.90 -3.60 2.98
CA THR A 92 -37.74 -2.14 2.88
C THR A 92 -37.43 -1.49 4.22
N LEU A 93 -38.03 -1.96 5.33
CA LEU A 93 -37.63 -1.54 6.69
C LEU A 93 -36.15 -1.84 6.96
N LEU A 94 -35.65 -3.01 6.56
CA LEU A 94 -34.22 -3.30 6.64
C LEU A 94 -33.39 -2.27 5.86
N ALA A 95 -33.81 -1.92 4.63
CA ALA A 95 -33.15 -0.89 3.83
C ALA A 95 -33.20 0.50 4.50
N VAL A 96 -34.29 0.86 5.20
CA VAL A 96 -34.40 2.10 5.98
C VAL A 96 -33.26 2.21 6.99
N PHE A 97 -32.97 1.14 7.74
CA PHE A 97 -31.91 1.13 8.75
C PHE A 97 -30.51 1.00 8.13
N ALA A 98 -30.36 0.14 7.12
CA ALA A 98 -29.08 -0.13 6.50
C ALA A 98 -28.53 1.01 5.62
N SER A 99 -29.38 1.71 4.85
CA SER A 99 -28.95 2.78 3.94
C SER A 99 -28.13 3.90 4.63
N PRO A 100 -28.61 4.55 5.72
CA PRO A 100 -27.82 5.58 6.39
C PRO A 100 -26.56 5.03 7.06
N TRP A 101 -26.60 3.79 7.55
CA TRP A 101 -25.42 3.12 8.11
C TRP A 101 -24.36 2.89 7.03
N LEU A 102 -24.75 2.40 5.87
CA LEU A 102 -23.88 2.13 4.73
C LEU A 102 -23.29 3.42 4.16
N LEU A 103 -24.10 4.46 3.96
CA LEU A 103 -23.64 5.77 3.47
C LEU A 103 -22.69 6.48 4.45
N ARG A 104 -22.90 6.32 5.77
CA ARG A 104 -21.97 6.85 6.78
C ARG A 104 -20.62 6.14 6.73
N HIS A 105 -20.62 4.82 6.64
CA HIS A 105 -19.39 4.06 6.56
C HIS A 105 -18.67 4.30 5.24
N GLN A 106 -19.39 4.43 4.11
CA GLN A 106 -18.78 4.77 2.83
C GLN A 106 -17.90 6.03 2.85
N LYS A 107 -18.19 6.99 3.74
CA LYS A 107 -17.36 8.20 3.90
C LYS A 107 -16.08 7.95 4.69
N ASN A 108 -16.09 7.02 5.63
CA ASN A 108 -15.01 6.82 6.60
C ASN A 108 -14.22 5.52 6.41
N THR A 109 -14.70 4.60 5.58
CA THR A 109 -14.09 3.29 5.39
C THR A 109 -13.48 3.13 4.00
N SER A 110 -12.46 2.28 3.95
CA SER A 110 -11.83 1.79 2.73
C SER A 110 -12.83 1.26 1.69
N GLU A 111 -12.51 1.46 0.42
CA GLU A 111 -13.43 1.14 -0.69
C GLU A 111 -13.73 -0.36 -0.79
N TRP A 112 -12.77 -1.22 -0.42
CA TRP A 112 -12.97 -2.68 -0.45
C TRP A 112 -14.10 -3.16 0.46
N GLN A 113 -14.46 -2.41 1.50
CA GLN A 113 -15.49 -2.81 2.45
C GLN A 113 -16.90 -2.60 1.91
N TRP A 114 -17.12 -1.62 1.02
CA TRP A 114 -18.46 -1.25 0.58
C TRP A 114 -19.24 -2.39 -0.09
N PRO A 115 -18.69 -3.14 -1.07
CA PRO A 115 -19.43 -4.25 -1.67
C PRO A 115 -19.71 -5.37 -0.65
N LEU A 116 -18.83 -5.60 0.33
CA LEU A 116 -19.05 -6.58 1.40
C LEU A 116 -20.16 -6.15 2.36
N MET A 117 -20.17 -4.86 2.74
CA MET A 117 -21.22 -4.28 3.57
C MET A 117 -22.57 -4.27 2.87
N GLN A 118 -22.60 -4.02 1.56
CA GLN A 118 -23.82 -4.14 0.78
C GLN A 118 -24.27 -5.61 0.70
N GLY A 119 -23.32 -6.52 0.47
CA GLY A 119 -23.54 -7.96 0.45
C GLY A 119 -24.14 -8.52 1.73
N SER A 120 -23.72 -8.04 2.91
CA SER A 120 -24.28 -8.50 4.19
C SER A 120 -25.73 -8.06 4.38
N VAL A 121 -26.09 -6.85 3.93
CA VAL A 121 -27.47 -6.37 3.95
C VAL A 121 -28.34 -7.16 2.97
N ILE A 122 -27.83 -7.48 1.78
CA ILE A 122 -28.52 -8.32 0.79
C ILE A 122 -28.75 -9.73 1.34
N LEU A 123 -27.74 -10.32 1.99
CA LEU A 123 -27.87 -11.62 2.64
C LEU A 123 -28.97 -11.62 3.71
N ALA A 124 -29.00 -10.59 4.57
CA ALA A 124 -30.05 -10.43 5.57
C ALA A 124 -31.45 -10.26 4.93
N ALA A 125 -31.55 -9.46 3.86
CA ALA A 125 -32.80 -9.28 3.12
C ALA A 125 -33.30 -10.59 2.48
N ALA A 126 -32.38 -11.36 1.87
CA ALA A 126 -32.68 -12.65 1.26
C ALA A 126 -33.11 -13.69 2.30
N LEU A 127 -32.52 -13.69 3.51
CA LEU A 127 -32.95 -14.55 4.62
C LEU A 127 -34.36 -14.20 5.12
N ILE A 128 -34.68 -12.91 5.26
CA ILE A 128 -36.04 -12.46 5.61
C ILE A 128 -37.04 -12.91 4.53
N GLN A 129 -36.67 -12.75 3.26
CA GLN A 129 -37.48 -13.18 2.12
C GLN A 129 -37.72 -14.70 2.11
N ALA A 130 -36.67 -15.47 2.36
CA ALA A 130 -36.73 -16.93 2.45
C ALA A 130 -37.64 -17.41 3.58
N LEU A 131 -37.58 -16.77 4.75
CA LEU A 131 -38.43 -17.10 5.89
C LEU A 131 -39.91 -16.86 5.57
N GLY A 132 -40.25 -15.72 4.96
CA GLY A 132 -41.62 -15.42 4.57
C GLY A 132 -42.19 -16.44 3.57
N TRP A 133 -41.38 -16.83 2.58
CA TRP A 133 -41.76 -17.85 1.59
C TRP A 133 -41.80 -19.27 2.15
N GLN A 134 -40.98 -19.58 3.16
CA GLN A 134 -41.07 -20.85 3.87
C GLN A 134 -42.41 -21.01 4.60
N ILE A 135 -42.92 -19.93 5.20
CA ILE A 135 -44.20 -19.92 5.90
C ILE A 135 -45.37 -19.98 4.91
N ALA A 136 -45.28 -19.24 3.80
CA ALA A 136 -46.38 -19.12 2.84
C ALA A 136 -46.53 -20.33 1.91
N SER A 137 -45.44 -20.96 1.46
CA SER A 137 -45.50 -22.01 0.44
C SER A 137 -44.53 -23.18 0.64
N HIS A 138 -43.82 -23.24 1.77
CA HIS A 138 -42.78 -24.25 2.07
C HIS A 138 -41.60 -24.28 1.06
N GLN A 139 -41.37 -23.19 0.32
CA GLN A 139 -40.30 -23.08 -0.69
C GLN A 139 -39.22 -22.05 -0.31
N GLY A 140 -38.86 -21.97 0.97
CA GLY A 140 -37.90 -20.99 1.47
C GLY A 140 -36.49 -21.15 0.90
N ALA A 141 -36.04 -22.40 0.67
CA ALA A 141 -34.71 -22.66 0.11
C ALA A 141 -34.55 -22.11 -1.32
N MET A 142 -35.57 -22.27 -2.16
CA MET A 142 -35.57 -21.70 -3.52
C MET A 142 -35.64 -20.17 -3.46
N ALA A 143 -36.49 -19.61 -2.60
CA ALA A 143 -36.58 -18.16 -2.41
C ALA A 143 -35.25 -17.54 -1.92
N LEU A 144 -34.53 -18.22 -1.03
CA LEU A 144 -33.20 -17.81 -0.60
C LEU A 144 -32.22 -17.76 -1.77
N LEU A 145 -32.16 -18.85 -2.54
CA LEU A 145 -31.26 -18.96 -3.68
C LEU A 145 -31.55 -17.90 -4.75
N LEU A 146 -32.82 -17.63 -5.06
CA LEU A 146 -33.22 -16.55 -5.97
C LEU A 146 -32.81 -15.17 -5.44
N GLY A 147 -33.08 -14.88 -4.17
CA GLY A 147 -32.73 -13.60 -3.54
C GLY A 147 -31.22 -13.35 -3.51
N LEU A 148 -30.42 -14.39 -3.25
CA LEU A 148 -28.97 -14.30 -3.26
C LEU A 148 -28.41 -14.12 -4.67
N VAL A 149 -28.88 -14.90 -5.66
CA VAL A 149 -28.44 -14.78 -7.06
C VAL A 149 -28.74 -13.39 -7.60
N GLY A 150 -29.98 -12.92 -7.51
CA GLY A 150 -30.36 -11.61 -8.01
C GLY A 150 -29.71 -10.47 -7.24
N GLY A 151 -29.63 -10.62 -5.92
CA GLY A 151 -28.99 -9.66 -5.02
C GLY A 151 -27.49 -9.47 -5.34
N PHE A 152 -26.70 -10.54 -5.39
CA PHE A 152 -25.26 -10.45 -5.62
C PHE A 152 -24.87 -10.16 -7.07
N THR A 153 -25.73 -10.43 -8.05
CA THR A 153 -25.47 -10.08 -9.46
C THR A 153 -25.78 -8.61 -9.75
N ILE A 154 -26.92 -8.08 -9.30
CA ILE A 154 -27.41 -6.74 -9.68
C ILE A 154 -27.06 -5.66 -8.66
N ALA A 155 -27.13 -5.94 -7.36
CA ALA A 155 -26.95 -4.87 -6.39
C ALA A 155 -25.52 -4.30 -6.37
N PRO A 156 -24.43 -5.09 -6.54
CA PRO A 156 -23.07 -4.56 -6.69
C PRO A 156 -22.89 -3.73 -7.96
N THR A 157 -23.64 -4.00 -9.03
CA THR A 157 -23.53 -3.21 -10.28
C THR A 157 -24.27 -1.89 -10.16
N CYS A 158 -25.38 -1.84 -9.40
CA CYS A 158 -25.93 -0.56 -8.94
C CYS A 158 -24.89 0.24 -8.16
N LEU A 159 -24.14 -0.41 -7.25
CA LEU A 159 -23.11 0.26 -6.44
C LEU A 159 -21.98 0.80 -7.31
N LEU A 160 -21.56 0.04 -8.31
CA LEU A 160 -20.59 0.47 -9.31
C LEU A 160 -21.08 1.72 -10.06
N LEU A 161 -22.33 1.72 -10.54
CA LEU A 161 -22.93 2.87 -11.23
C LEU A 161 -23.03 4.09 -10.31
N TRP A 162 -23.50 3.92 -9.07
CA TRP A 162 -23.55 4.99 -8.10
C TRP A 162 -22.16 5.55 -7.79
N HIS A 163 -21.17 4.68 -7.59
CA HIS A 163 -19.79 5.10 -7.34
C HIS A 163 -19.25 5.96 -8.50
N TYR A 164 -19.45 5.51 -9.74
CA TYR A 164 -19.05 6.23 -10.94
C TYR A 164 -19.76 7.60 -11.05
N LEU A 165 -21.10 7.59 -10.94
CA LEU A 165 -21.92 8.79 -11.08
C LEU A 165 -21.73 9.80 -9.96
N ALA A 166 -21.55 9.36 -8.71
CA ALA A 166 -21.51 10.25 -7.55
C ALA A 166 -20.10 10.70 -7.15
N ARG A 167 -19.07 9.85 -7.33
CA ARG A 167 -17.69 10.19 -6.94
C ARG A 167 -16.79 10.61 -8.10
N GLN A 168 -16.95 10.02 -9.28
CA GLN A 168 -16.00 10.24 -10.37
C GLN A 168 -16.40 11.42 -11.28
N ILE A 169 -17.70 11.65 -11.47
CA ILE A 169 -18.22 12.71 -12.34
C ILE A 169 -18.36 14.07 -11.62
N TRP A 170 -18.56 14.09 -10.30
CA TRP A 170 -18.75 15.34 -9.53
C TRP A 170 -17.46 16.07 -9.12
N LEU A 171 -16.40 16.01 -9.93
CA LEU A 171 -15.49 17.16 -9.93
C LEU A 171 -16.32 18.37 -10.41
N PRO A 172 -16.24 19.55 -9.76
CA PRO A 172 -16.95 20.71 -10.24
C PRO A 172 -16.64 20.88 -11.72
N LEU A 173 -17.69 20.95 -12.55
CA LEU A 173 -17.62 21.22 -13.98
C LEU A 173 -17.05 22.63 -14.17
N GLU A 174 -15.77 22.80 -13.90
CA GLU A 174 -15.03 23.99 -14.26
C GLU A 174 -14.97 24.07 -15.79
N PRO A 175 -15.00 25.28 -16.38
CA PRO A 175 -14.92 25.44 -17.85
C PRO A 175 -13.74 24.71 -18.51
N GLY A 176 -12.69 24.36 -17.75
CA GLY A 176 -11.54 23.58 -18.20
C GLY A 176 -11.80 22.08 -18.44
N LEU A 177 -12.92 21.51 -17.98
CA LEU A 177 -13.29 20.11 -18.23
C LEU A 177 -13.83 19.85 -19.64
N ILE A 178 -14.27 20.89 -20.36
CA ILE A 178 -14.80 20.80 -21.73
C ILE A 178 -13.71 20.36 -22.73
N HIS A 179 -12.42 20.53 -22.37
CA HIS A 179 -11.29 20.21 -23.23
C HIS A 179 -10.40 19.06 -22.72
N LYS A 180 -10.79 18.35 -21.66
CA LYS A 180 -10.09 17.09 -21.34
C LYS A 180 -10.52 16.05 -22.37
N PRO A 181 -9.65 15.61 -23.30
CA PRO A 181 -10.00 14.53 -24.19
C PRO A 181 -10.38 13.33 -23.33
N ILE A 182 -11.53 12.74 -23.60
CA ILE A 182 -11.90 11.45 -23.01
C ILE A 182 -10.90 10.45 -23.57
N ASN A 183 -9.79 10.27 -22.87
CA ASN A 183 -8.84 9.21 -23.16
C ASN A 183 -9.52 7.90 -22.78
N LEU A 184 -10.31 7.38 -23.73
CA LEU A 184 -10.77 6.01 -23.70
C LEU A 184 -9.52 5.16 -23.48
N ARG A 185 -9.45 4.49 -22.32
CA ARG A 185 -8.40 3.50 -22.05
C ARG A 185 -8.68 2.27 -22.90
N LEU A 186 -8.55 2.42 -24.22
CA LEU A 186 -8.90 1.43 -25.24
C LEU A 186 -8.24 0.10 -24.97
N GLN A 187 -6.99 0.10 -24.48
CA GLN A 187 -6.29 -1.12 -24.07
C GLN A 187 -7.07 -1.95 -23.03
N HIS A 188 -7.73 -1.29 -22.08
CA HIS A 188 -8.45 -1.95 -21.00
C HIS A 188 -9.75 -2.57 -21.52
N ILE A 189 -10.45 -1.83 -22.39
CA ILE A 189 -11.66 -2.28 -23.09
C ILE A 189 -11.31 -3.44 -24.03
N MET A 190 -10.19 -3.38 -24.74
CA MET A 190 -9.73 -4.44 -25.64
C MET A 190 -9.42 -5.73 -24.90
N TRP A 191 -8.68 -5.69 -23.78
CA TRP A 191 -8.43 -6.87 -22.96
C TRP A 191 -9.72 -7.48 -22.43
N TYR A 192 -10.66 -6.63 -22.02
CA TYR A 192 -11.96 -7.07 -21.54
C TYR A 192 -12.78 -7.75 -22.64
N LEU A 193 -12.89 -7.12 -23.82
CA LEU A 193 -13.58 -7.68 -24.98
C LEU A 193 -12.93 -8.98 -25.46
N LEU A 194 -11.59 -9.08 -25.43
CA LEU A 194 -10.85 -10.28 -25.82
C LEU A 194 -11.15 -11.43 -24.85
N LEU A 195 -11.03 -11.20 -23.54
CA LEU A 195 -11.33 -12.24 -22.54
C LEU A 195 -12.80 -12.67 -22.58
N PHE A 196 -13.68 -11.72 -22.87
CA PHE A 196 -15.11 -11.98 -23.04
C PHE A 196 -15.39 -12.81 -24.29
N ALA A 197 -14.80 -12.46 -25.45
CA ALA A 197 -14.91 -13.23 -26.68
C ALA A 197 -14.31 -14.64 -26.53
N LEU A 198 -13.15 -14.75 -25.87
CA LEU A 198 -12.54 -16.03 -25.53
C LEU A 198 -13.45 -16.87 -24.64
N SER A 199 -14.11 -16.25 -23.66
CA SER A 199 -15.07 -16.93 -22.79
C SER A 199 -16.28 -17.46 -23.56
N ILE A 200 -16.81 -16.70 -24.52
CA ILE A 200 -17.92 -17.14 -25.38
C ILE A 200 -17.47 -18.30 -26.27
N TRP A 201 -16.29 -18.18 -26.90
CA TRP A 201 -15.72 -19.22 -27.75
C TRP A 201 -15.49 -20.53 -26.99
N LEU A 202 -14.91 -20.45 -25.78
CA LEU A 202 -14.70 -21.61 -24.92
C LEU A 202 -16.01 -22.31 -24.57
N GLN A 203 -17.09 -21.57 -24.32
CA GLN A 203 -18.38 -22.20 -24.03
C GLN A 203 -18.95 -22.92 -25.23
N TYR A 204 -18.91 -22.31 -26.41
CA TYR A 204 -19.46 -22.91 -27.62
C TYR A 204 -18.78 -24.24 -27.94
N GLU A 205 -17.44 -24.28 -27.91
CA GLU A 205 -16.66 -25.49 -28.21
C GLU A 205 -16.72 -26.56 -27.09
N VAL A 206 -16.65 -26.16 -25.82
CA VAL A 206 -16.59 -27.12 -24.70
C VAL A 206 -17.97 -27.74 -24.42
N THR A 207 -19.06 -27.01 -24.65
CA THR A 207 -20.42 -27.50 -24.41
C THR A 207 -20.86 -28.59 -25.41
N GLU A 208 -20.22 -28.71 -26.58
CA GLU A 208 -20.48 -29.83 -27.51
C GLU A 208 -19.82 -31.16 -27.08
N THR A 209 -19.04 -31.17 -25.99
CA THR A 209 -18.33 -32.37 -25.48
C THR A 209 -18.82 -32.79 -24.09
N ASP A 210 -18.44 -33.98 -23.60
CA ASP A 210 -18.71 -34.47 -22.23
C ASP A 210 -18.13 -33.56 -21.10
N LEU A 211 -17.46 -32.45 -21.46
CA LEU A 211 -16.83 -31.48 -20.58
C LEU A 211 -17.73 -30.28 -20.21
N HIS A 212 -19.04 -30.32 -20.44
CA HIS A 212 -19.98 -29.25 -20.07
C HIS A 212 -19.89 -28.82 -18.59
N LEU A 213 -19.50 -29.72 -17.68
CA LEU A 213 -19.23 -29.43 -16.26
C LEU A 213 -18.05 -28.45 -16.03
N PHE A 214 -17.16 -28.29 -17.02
CA PHE A 214 -16.00 -27.39 -16.96
C PHE A 214 -16.30 -25.94 -17.40
N ALA A 215 -17.38 -25.72 -18.16
CA ALA A 215 -17.73 -24.39 -18.70
C ALA A 215 -17.89 -23.29 -17.61
N PRO A 216 -18.48 -23.56 -16.41
CA PRO A 216 -18.53 -22.59 -15.31
C PRO A 216 -17.16 -22.17 -14.76
N PHE A 217 -16.15 -23.04 -14.82
CA PHE A 217 -14.79 -22.72 -14.35
C PHE A 217 -14.06 -21.78 -15.30
N CYS A 218 -14.25 -21.94 -16.61
CA CYS A 218 -13.68 -21.04 -17.61
C CYS A 218 -14.21 -19.60 -17.48
N LEU A 219 -15.48 -19.45 -17.09
CA LEU A 219 -16.08 -18.13 -16.84
C LEU A 219 -15.47 -17.39 -15.66
N VAL A 220 -14.81 -18.08 -14.72
CA VAL A 220 -14.15 -17.39 -13.61
C VAL A 220 -12.92 -16.61 -14.09
N ILE A 221 -12.31 -16.97 -15.22
CA ILE A 221 -11.05 -16.36 -15.72
C ILE A 221 -11.21 -14.84 -15.98
N PRO A 222 -12.22 -14.35 -16.75
CA PRO A 222 -12.45 -12.92 -16.90
C PRO A 222 -12.70 -12.21 -15.56
N ILE A 223 -13.40 -12.86 -14.62
CA ILE A 223 -13.67 -12.32 -13.28
C ILE A 223 -12.37 -12.14 -12.51
N VAL A 224 -11.49 -13.14 -12.51
CA VAL A 224 -10.18 -13.07 -11.84
C VAL A 224 -9.34 -11.96 -12.46
N PHE A 225 -9.22 -11.92 -13.78
CA PHE A 225 -8.40 -10.92 -14.46
C PHE A 225 -8.89 -9.49 -14.19
N MET A 226 -10.20 -9.26 -14.29
CA MET A 226 -10.78 -7.94 -14.05
C MET A 226 -10.73 -7.55 -12.58
N SER A 227 -10.94 -8.50 -11.67
CA SER A 227 -10.75 -8.28 -10.23
C SER A 227 -9.28 -7.95 -9.92
N TYR A 228 -8.35 -8.66 -10.55
CA TYR A 228 -6.92 -8.42 -10.39
C TYR A 228 -6.51 -7.03 -10.87
N ARG A 229 -7.09 -6.53 -11.97
CA ARG A 229 -6.71 -5.23 -12.54
C ARG A 229 -7.48 -4.05 -11.93
N TYR A 230 -8.76 -4.21 -11.61
CA TYR A 230 -9.65 -3.10 -11.19
C TYR A 230 -10.32 -3.34 -9.82
N GLY A 231 -9.86 -4.31 -9.04
CA GLY A 231 -10.41 -4.60 -7.71
C GLY A 231 -11.88 -5.01 -7.79
N TRP A 232 -12.68 -4.56 -6.82
CA TRP A 232 -14.10 -4.91 -6.73
C TRP A 232 -14.94 -4.41 -7.91
N GLN A 233 -14.54 -3.30 -8.54
CA GLN A 233 -15.26 -2.71 -9.69
C GLN A 233 -15.19 -3.62 -10.91
N GLY A 234 -13.98 -4.12 -11.21
CA GLY A 234 -13.77 -5.07 -12.31
C GLY A 234 -14.44 -6.41 -12.04
N GLY A 235 -14.40 -6.88 -10.79
CA GLY A 235 -15.13 -8.08 -10.36
C GLY A 235 -16.63 -7.95 -10.63
N ALA A 236 -17.27 -6.87 -10.16
CA ALA A 236 -18.70 -6.64 -10.35
C ALA A 236 -19.11 -6.46 -11.82
N ALA A 237 -18.28 -5.81 -12.64
CA ALA A 237 -18.55 -5.66 -14.07
C ALA A 237 -18.43 -7.00 -14.82
N ALA A 238 -17.37 -7.77 -14.53
CA ALA A 238 -17.16 -9.08 -15.14
C ALA A 238 -18.24 -10.09 -14.75
N THR A 239 -18.70 -10.09 -13.50
CA THR A 239 -19.80 -10.97 -13.06
C THR A 239 -21.10 -10.66 -13.76
N LEU A 240 -21.43 -9.37 -13.98
CA LEU A 240 -22.63 -8.99 -14.71
C LEU A 240 -22.58 -9.47 -16.17
N LEU A 241 -21.46 -9.24 -16.86
CA LEU A 241 -21.32 -9.71 -18.24
C LEU A 241 -21.33 -11.24 -18.35
N ASN A 242 -20.65 -11.95 -17.46
CA ASN A 242 -20.69 -13.41 -17.44
C ASN A 242 -22.08 -13.95 -17.13
N SER A 243 -22.84 -13.25 -16.28
CA SER A 243 -24.24 -13.61 -16.02
C SER A 243 -25.08 -13.53 -17.29
N VAL A 244 -24.88 -12.49 -18.12
CA VAL A 244 -25.55 -12.35 -19.42
C VAL A 244 -25.15 -13.47 -20.39
N VAL A 245 -23.86 -13.84 -20.43
CA VAL A 245 -23.38 -14.94 -21.28
C VAL A 245 -23.98 -16.28 -20.87
N LEU A 246 -24.00 -16.58 -19.56
CA LEU A 246 -24.63 -17.78 -19.03
C LEU A 246 -26.11 -17.86 -19.38
N LEU A 247 -26.81 -16.73 -19.38
CA LEU A 247 -28.22 -16.66 -19.76
C LEU A 247 -28.47 -16.95 -21.24
N ILE A 248 -27.54 -16.58 -22.13
CA ILE A 248 -27.67 -16.77 -23.58
C ILE A 248 -27.26 -18.19 -24.01
N ASN A 249 -26.21 -18.73 -23.41
CA ASN A 249 -25.53 -19.95 -23.88
C ASN A 249 -25.97 -21.23 -23.18
N THR A 250 -26.93 -21.21 -22.25
CA THR A 250 -27.46 -22.46 -21.68
C THR A 250 -28.34 -23.19 -22.70
N PRO A 251 -27.92 -24.35 -23.25
CA PRO A 251 -28.86 -25.21 -23.97
C PRO A 251 -29.95 -25.65 -23.00
N LEU A 252 -31.19 -25.73 -23.49
CA LEU A 252 -32.42 -26.12 -22.79
C LEU A 252 -32.40 -27.57 -22.22
N GLN A 253 -31.24 -28.14 -21.90
CA GLN A 253 -31.02 -29.55 -21.55
C GLN A 253 -30.29 -29.78 -20.20
N LEU A 254 -30.10 -28.74 -19.38
CA LEU A 254 -29.81 -28.96 -17.95
C LEU A 254 -31.14 -29.24 -17.25
N ASP A 255 -31.35 -30.48 -16.79
CA ASP A 255 -32.50 -30.92 -15.96
C ASP A 255 -32.65 -30.17 -14.61
N SER A 256 -31.96 -29.04 -14.40
CA SER A 256 -31.95 -28.32 -13.14
C SER A 256 -31.66 -26.83 -13.36
N HIS A 257 -32.70 -26.01 -13.53
CA HIS A 257 -32.64 -24.55 -13.40
C HIS A 257 -31.86 -24.08 -12.14
N ARG A 258 -31.80 -24.95 -11.11
CA ARG A 258 -31.06 -24.71 -9.87
C ARG A 258 -29.55 -24.71 -10.09
N ASP A 259 -29.02 -25.52 -11.01
CA ASP A 259 -27.57 -25.62 -11.24
C ASP A 259 -27.04 -24.35 -11.90
N LEU A 260 -27.81 -23.77 -12.82
CA LEU A 260 -27.52 -22.46 -13.41
C LEU A 260 -27.54 -21.36 -12.35
N LEU A 261 -28.55 -21.34 -11.49
CA LEU A 261 -28.64 -20.37 -10.39
C LEU A 261 -27.49 -20.52 -9.39
N LEU A 262 -27.09 -21.76 -9.05
CA LEU A 262 -25.92 -22.02 -8.21
C LEU A 262 -24.62 -21.54 -8.89
N SER A 263 -24.48 -21.72 -10.20
CA SER A 263 -23.34 -21.21 -10.97
C SER A 263 -23.27 -19.68 -10.95
N LEU A 264 -24.40 -19.00 -11.17
CA LEU A 264 -24.51 -17.53 -11.09
C LEU A 264 -24.17 -17.02 -9.69
N LEU A 265 -24.65 -17.70 -8.65
CA LEU A 265 -24.33 -17.37 -7.25
C LEU A 265 -22.83 -17.53 -6.98
N ALA A 266 -22.25 -18.67 -7.39
CA ALA A 266 -20.83 -18.94 -7.20
C ALA A 266 -19.95 -17.89 -7.89
N GLN A 267 -20.28 -17.51 -9.13
CA GLN A 267 -19.53 -16.52 -9.89
C GLN A 267 -19.67 -15.11 -9.31
N SER A 268 -20.90 -14.69 -8.96
CA SER A 268 -21.14 -13.38 -8.35
C SER A 268 -20.42 -13.24 -7.00
N LEU A 269 -20.47 -14.28 -6.16
CA LEU A 269 -19.73 -14.31 -4.90
C LEU A 269 -18.22 -14.30 -5.13
N THR A 270 -17.73 -15.07 -6.12
CA THR A 270 -16.30 -15.08 -6.50
C THR A 270 -15.84 -13.70 -6.91
N GLY A 271 -16.55 -13.01 -7.80
CA GLY A 271 -16.17 -11.67 -8.25
C GLY A 271 -16.22 -10.63 -7.15
N LEU A 272 -17.20 -10.71 -6.25
CA LEU A 272 -17.31 -9.80 -5.11
C LEU A 272 -16.18 -10.04 -4.09
N LEU A 273 -15.99 -11.28 -3.63
CA LEU A 273 -15.00 -11.61 -2.61
C LEU A 273 -13.57 -11.44 -3.11
N LEU A 274 -13.28 -11.91 -4.33
CA LEU A 274 -11.95 -11.77 -4.94
C LEU A 274 -11.65 -10.31 -5.22
N GLY A 275 -12.60 -9.57 -5.80
CA GLY A 275 -12.44 -8.14 -6.06
C GLY A 275 -12.21 -7.33 -4.79
N ALA A 276 -12.96 -7.61 -3.71
CA ALA A 276 -12.74 -6.97 -2.42
C ALA A 276 -11.40 -7.38 -1.78
N GLY A 277 -11.01 -8.65 -1.86
CA GLY A 277 -9.73 -9.15 -1.34
C GLY A 277 -8.52 -8.52 -2.02
N ILE A 278 -8.55 -8.42 -3.35
CA ILE A 278 -7.49 -7.80 -4.15
C ILE A 278 -7.43 -6.29 -3.87
N GLN A 279 -8.57 -5.61 -3.77
CA GLN A 279 -8.60 -4.19 -3.41
C GLN A 279 -7.98 -3.96 -2.02
N ARG A 280 -8.33 -4.78 -1.02
CA ARG A 280 -7.73 -4.72 0.32
C ARG A 280 -6.22 -4.93 0.28
N GLN A 281 -5.75 -5.90 -0.49
CA GLN A 281 -4.31 -6.16 -0.63
C GLN A 281 -3.57 -4.97 -1.26
N ARG A 282 -4.16 -4.35 -2.29
CA ARG A 282 -3.61 -3.15 -2.94
C ARG A 282 -3.51 -1.96 -1.98
N GLU A 283 -4.59 -1.68 -1.24
CA GLU A 283 -4.60 -0.60 -0.25
C GLU A 283 -3.55 -0.83 0.85
N LEU A 284 -3.43 -2.05 1.36
CA LEU A 284 -2.40 -2.40 2.36
C LEU A 284 -0.98 -2.23 1.81
N ASN A 285 -0.72 -2.66 0.58
CA ASN A 285 0.58 -2.49 -0.07
C ASN A 285 0.92 -1.01 -0.26
N GLN A 286 -0.05 -0.19 -0.70
CA GLN A 286 0.13 1.26 -0.83
C GLN A 286 0.43 1.93 0.51
N GLN A 287 -0.33 1.58 1.55
CA GLN A 287 -0.08 2.08 2.90
C GLN A 287 1.31 1.68 3.41
N LEU A 288 1.72 0.44 3.18
CA LEU A 288 3.06 -0.04 3.55
C LEU A 288 4.15 0.75 2.82
N GLN A 289 4.01 1.00 1.52
CA GLN A 289 4.95 1.81 0.74
C GLN A 289 5.07 3.24 1.28
N ILE A 290 3.93 3.88 1.58
CA ILE A 290 3.91 5.22 2.18
C ILE A 290 4.66 5.21 3.52
N ARG A 291 4.35 4.25 4.41
CA ARG A 291 5.02 4.13 5.72
C ARG A 291 6.52 3.86 5.60
N LEU A 292 6.94 3.03 4.64
CA LEU A 292 8.35 2.77 4.37
C LEU A 292 9.07 4.03 3.89
N ASN A 293 8.42 4.83 3.05
CA ASN A 293 8.97 6.10 2.58
C ASN A 293 9.07 7.12 3.72
N GLU A 294 8.01 7.28 4.52
CA GLU A 294 8.03 8.14 5.73
C GLU A 294 9.16 7.76 6.68
N ASN A 295 9.36 6.46 6.93
CA ASN A 295 10.43 5.96 7.80
C ASN A 295 11.82 6.26 7.21
N ARG A 296 12.00 6.08 5.89
CA ARG A 296 13.27 6.45 5.22
C ARG A 296 13.58 7.94 5.34
N GLU A 297 12.60 8.81 5.14
CA GLU A 297 12.81 10.26 5.26
C GLU A 297 13.11 10.68 6.72
N LEU A 298 12.42 10.09 7.70
CA LEU A 298 12.74 10.28 9.11
C LEU A 298 14.14 9.80 9.47
N ALA A 299 14.56 8.64 8.95
CA ALA A 299 15.90 8.11 9.18
C ALA A 299 16.98 9.02 8.59
N LYS A 300 16.78 9.56 7.38
CA LYS A 300 17.69 10.56 6.79
C LYS A 300 17.75 11.84 7.63
N ALA A 301 16.61 12.36 8.06
CA ALA A 301 16.54 13.56 8.89
C ALA A 301 17.29 13.37 10.21
N LEU A 302 17.20 12.18 10.81
CA LEU A 302 17.93 11.83 12.03
C LEU A 302 19.46 11.80 11.82
N VAL A 303 19.93 11.24 10.69
CA VAL A 303 21.37 11.26 10.36
C VAL A 303 21.88 12.70 10.20
N VAL A 304 21.12 13.55 9.51
CA VAL A 304 21.48 14.97 9.32
C VAL A 304 21.49 15.71 10.66
N ALA A 305 20.46 15.52 11.50
CA ALA A 305 20.39 16.13 12.82
C ALA A 305 21.53 15.68 13.75
N GLU A 306 21.90 14.39 13.71
CA GLU A 306 23.04 13.86 14.46
C GLU A 306 24.35 14.55 14.05
N GLU A 307 24.58 14.75 12.75
CA GLU A 307 25.78 15.44 12.27
C GLU A 307 25.78 16.93 12.64
N HIS A 308 24.63 17.60 12.60
CA HIS A 308 24.51 18.98 13.08
C HIS A 308 24.83 19.08 14.58
N ALA A 309 24.28 18.21 15.41
CA ALA A 309 24.59 18.19 16.84
C ALA A 309 26.09 17.95 17.10
N ARG A 310 26.72 17.02 16.36
CA ARG A 310 28.17 16.78 16.46
C ARG A 310 28.99 17.99 16.02
N ARG A 311 28.60 18.69 14.95
CA ARG A 311 29.22 19.95 14.49
C ARG A 311 29.18 21.00 15.60
N ASP A 312 28.03 21.19 16.22
CA ASP A 312 27.82 22.24 17.21
C ASP A 312 28.58 21.95 18.51
N VAL A 313 28.57 20.71 19.00
CA VAL A 313 29.38 20.29 20.16
C VAL A 313 30.88 20.46 19.88
N ALA A 314 31.34 20.12 18.67
CA ALA A 314 32.75 20.31 18.31
C ALA A 314 33.13 21.80 18.28
N ARG A 315 32.25 22.67 17.80
CA ARG A 315 32.49 24.12 17.80
C ARG A 315 32.57 24.68 19.22
N GLU A 316 31.60 24.33 20.07
CA GLU A 316 31.55 24.78 21.47
C GLU A 316 32.77 24.31 22.26
N LEU A 317 33.17 23.04 22.11
CA LEU A 317 34.39 22.51 22.74
C LEU A 317 35.67 23.21 22.24
N HIS A 318 35.77 23.49 20.94
CA HIS A 318 36.93 24.19 20.37
C HIS A 318 37.03 25.61 20.93
N ASP A 319 35.91 26.32 20.98
CA ASP A 319 35.87 27.71 21.42
C ASP A 319 36.12 27.82 22.93
N GLU A 320 35.43 27.05 23.77
CA GLU A 320 35.59 27.16 25.24
C GLU A 320 36.93 26.60 25.73
N VAL A 321 37.30 25.38 25.32
CA VAL A 321 38.54 24.76 25.81
C VAL A 321 39.75 25.41 25.18
N GLY A 322 39.73 25.68 23.88
CA GLY A 322 40.86 26.28 23.17
C GLY A 322 41.24 27.65 23.74
N GLN A 323 40.25 28.50 24.01
CA GLN A 323 40.47 29.80 24.64
C GLN A 323 40.99 29.64 26.08
N THR A 324 40.39 28.76 26.87
CA THR A 324 40.80 28.55 28.27
C THR A 324 42.24 28.05 28.39
N VAL A 325 42.61 27.05 27.58
CA VAL A 325 44.00 26.54 27.50
C VAL A 325 44.96 27.67 27.09
N THR A 326 44.58 28.48 26.11
CA THR A 326 45.41 29.60 25.63
C THR A 326 45.70 30.57 26.78
N VAL A 327 44.66 30.94 27.56
CA VAL A 327 44.81 31.81 28.74
C VAL A 327 45.74 31.18 29.79
N ILE A 328 45.55 29.89 30.11
CA ILE A 328 46.41 29.17 31.08
C ILE A 328 47.87 29.21 30.65
N ARG A 329 48.15 28.95 29.36
CA ARG A 329 49.50 28.99 28.80
C ARG A 329 50.08 30.40 28.84
N THR A 330 49.30 31.43 28.53
CA THR A 330 49.75 32.83 28.61
C THR A 330 50.13 33.19 30.05
N GLN A 331 49.33 32.81 31.04
CA GLN A 331 49.63 33.05 32.46
C GLN A 331 50.92 32.32 32.90
N ALA A 332 51.08 31.04 32.53
CA ALA A 332 52.32 30.30 32.81
C ALA A 332 53.55 30.95 32.14
N SER A 333 53.41 31.44 30.91
CA SER A 333 54.48 32.16 30.20
C SER A 333 54.84 33.49 30.88
N ILE A 334 53.85 34.23 31.39
CA ILE A 334 54.07 35.46 32.16
C ILE A 334 54.83 35.16 33.46
N ILE A 335 54.43 34.12 34.20
CA ILE A 335 55.13 33.69 35.44
C ILE A 335 56.61 33.39 35.14
N LYS A 336 56.91 32.67 34.06
CA LYS A 336 58.29 32.37 33.64
C LYS A 336 59.12 33.62 33.31
N ARG A 337 58.47 34.73 32.94
CA ARG A 337 59.15 36.00 32.64
C ARG A 337 59.34 36.90 33.86
N LEU A 338 58.51 36.76 34.90
CA LEU A 338 58.50 37.64 36.07
C LEU A 338 59.45 37.19 37.19
N THR A 339 59.86 35.93 37.23
CA THR A 339 60.77 35.42 38.27
C THR A 339 61.81 34.44 37.73
N ALA A 340 62.97 34.38 38.39
CA ALA A 340 64.04 33.42 38.11
C ALA A 340 64.14 32.32 39.18
N GLU A 341 63.20 32.26 40.13
CA GLU A 341 63.19 31.23 41.18
C GLU A 341 62.91 29.84 40.58
N ALA A 342 63.89 28.94 40.71
CA ALA A 342 63.83 27.57 40.19
C ALA A 342 62.54 26.77 40.52
N PRO A 343 62.00 26.78 41.77
CA PRO A 343 60.77 26.03 42.07
C PRO A 343 59.52 26.61 41.38
N VAL A 344 59.46 27.93 41.18
CA VAL A 344 58.34 28.61 40.51
C VAL A 344 58.39 28.37 39.00
N LEU A 345 59.57 28.45 38.40
CA LEU A 345 59.80 28.11 36.99
C LEU A 345 59.35 26.67 36.67
N LYS A 346 59.77 25.70 37.49
CA LYS A 346 59.40 24.29 37.32
C LYS A 346 57.88 24.06 37.41
N SER A 347 57.21 24.81 38.28
CA SER A 347 55.75 24.76 38.42
C SER A 347 55.05 25.36 37.19
N ALA A 348 55.54 26.49 36.67
CA ALA A 348 55.00 27.11 35.46
C ALA A 348 55.20 26.23 34.21
N GLU A 349 56.34 25.55 34.09
CA GLU A 349 56.58 24.56 33.03
C GLU A 349 55.62 23.36 33.14
N MET A 350 55.36 22.88 34.35
CA MET A 350 54.39 21.81 34.58
C MET A 350 52.97 22.24 34.15
N ILE A 351 52.56 23.47 34.48
CA ILE A 351 51.25 24.03 34.06
C ILE A 351 51.17 24.11 32.53
N GLU A 352 52.22 24.61 31.87
CA GLU A 352 52.27 24.70 30.41
C GLU A 352 52.18 23.32 29.75
N MET A 353 52.90 22.32 30.28
CA MET A 353 52.87 20.94 29.81
C MET A 353 51.50 20.27 30.02
N LEU A 354 50.86 20.49 31.17
CA LEU A 354 49.52 19.97 31.44
C LEU A 354 48.47 20.63 30.52
N ALA A 355 48.58 21.93 30.29
CA ALA A 355 47.70 22.66 29.37
C ALA A 355 47.84 22.15 27.93
N LEU A 356 49.07 21.88 27.47
CA LEU A 356 49.33 21.23 26.18
C LEU A 356 48.71 19.83 26.12
N ARG A 357 48.87 19.01 27.15
CA ARG A 357 48.26 17.67 27.18
C ARG A 357 46.73 17.72 27.13
N VAL A 358 46.10 18.69 27.78
CA VAL A 358 44.64 18.91 27.70
C VAL A 358 44.24 19.38 26.30
N TYR A 359 45.00 20.30 25.71
CA TYR A 359 44.78 20.77 24.34
C TYR A 359 44.80 19.61 23.34
N ASP A 360 45.86 18.80 23.37
CA ASP A 360 46.03 17.66 22.48
C ASP A 360 44.89 16.64 22.69
N GLY A 361 44.54 16.34 23.95
CA GLY A 361 43.44 15.43 24.28
C GLY A 361 42.07 15.93 23.79
N VAL A 362 41.80 17.23 23.85
CA VAL A 362 40.55 17.80 23.30
C VAL A 362 40.59 17.87 21.78
N HIS A 363 41.74 18.19 21.20
CA HIS A 363 41.92 18.15 19.75
C HIS A 363 41.63 16.75 19.17
N ASP A 364 42.10 15.69 19.85
CA ASP A 364 41.81 14.29 19.50
C ASP A 364 40.32 13.93 19.61
N VAL A 365 39.58 14.58 20.51
CA VAL A 365 38.12 14.39 20.64
C VAL A 365 37.37 15.16 19.54
N LEU A 366 37.81 16.38 19.25
CA LEU A 366 37.26 17.21 18.18
C LEU A 366 37.40 16.53 16.81
N ALA A 367 38.55 15.94 16.52
CA ALA A 367 38.79 15.20 15.27
C ALA A 367 37.84 13.98 15.12
N LYS A 368 37.42 13.35 16.22
CA LYS A 368 36.43 12.26 16.22
C LYS A 368 35.00 12.77 16.05
N LEU A 369 34.67 13.91 16.64
CA LEU A 369 33.33 14.50 16.58
C LEU A 369 33.04 15.12 15.22
N TRP A 370 34.01 15.82 14.63
CA TRP A 370 33.79 16.59 13.41
C TRP A 370 34.91 16.36 12.38
N PRO A 371 34.60 15.75 11.22
CA PRO A 371 35.57 15.53 10.16
C PRO A 371 35.81 16.81 9.34
N ALA A 372 36.54 17.77 9.91
CA ALA A 372 36.86 19.04 9.25
C ALA A 372 37.54 18.87 7.87
N ALA A 373 38.24 17.75 7.67
CA ALA A 373 38.84 17.36 6.40
C ALA A 373 37.84 17.34 5.23
N LEU A 374 36.57 16.98 5.47
CA LEU A 374 35.53 16.92 4.43
C LEU A 374 35.14 18.28 3.84
N ASN A 375 35.43 19.39 4.53
CA ASN A 375 35.12 20.73 4.03
C ASN A 375 36.12 21.24 3.00
N ASN A 376 37.38 20.82 3.12
CA ASN A 376 38.51 21.41 2.39
C ASN A 376 39.20 20.42 1.45
N LEU A 377 38.85 19.13 1.52
CA LEU A 377 39.47 18.07 0.74
C LEU A 377 38.43 17.25 -0.02
N PRO A 378 38.79 16.72 -1.21
CA PRO A 378 38.03 15.65 -1.84
C PRO A 378 37.90 14.45 -0.90
N LEU A 379 36.83 13.64 -1.05
CA LEU A 379 36.54 12.52 -0.14
C LEU A 379 37.70 11.52 -0.14
N SER A 380 38.25 11.22 -1.31
CA SER A 380 39.45 10.38 -1.47
C SER A 380 40.61 10.83 -0.58
N ALA A 381 40.94 12.13 -0.61
CA ALA A 381 42.00 12.72 0.21
C ALA A 381 41.63 12.78 1.70
N ALA A 382 40.36 13.02 2.04
CA ALA A 382 39.89 13.00 3.41
C ALA A 382 39.99 11.61 4.05
N ILE A 383 39.67 10.53 3.31
CA ILE A 383 39.88 9.14 3.77
C ILE A 383 41.37 8.83 3.93
N ALA A 384 42.21 9.26 2.98
CA ALA A 384 43.66 9.05 3.08
C ALA A 384 44.28 9.80 4.27
N ALA A 385 43.76 10.97 4.62
CA ALA A 385 44.14 11.70 5.83
C ALA A 385 43.68 10.96 7.09
N LEU A 386 42.41 10.50 7.12
CA LEU A 386 41.86 9.71 8.22
C LEU A 386 42.68 8.45 8.50
N MET A 387 43.08 7.69 7.47
CA MET A 387 43.91 6.50 7.67
C MET A 387 45.27 6.83 8.28
N ARG A 388 45.91 7.95 7.88
CA ARG A 388 47.18 8.41 8.47
C ARG A 388 47.05 8.89 9.91
N GLU A 389 45.90 9.43 10.28
CA GLU A 389 45.65 9.91 11.64
C GLU A 389 45.34 8.75 12.60
N LEU A 390 44.52 7.78 12.16
CA LEU A 390 44.11 6.65 12.99
C LEU A 390 45.15 5.53 13.08
N ILE A 391 46.03 5.40 12.08
CA ILE A 391 47.11 4.42 12.06
C ILE A 391 48.41 5.15 12.42
N PRO A 392 49.02 4.89 13.59
CA PRO A 392 50.26 5.54 13.98
C PRO A 392 51.40 5.24 12.99
N GLN A 393 52.32 6.18 12.83
CA GLN A 393 53.49 6.02 11.94
C GLN A 393 54.59 5.08 12.49
N ASP A 394 54.28 4.26 13.49
CA ASP A 394 55.23 3.33 14.11
C ASP A 394 55.54 2.08 13.26
N GLN A 395 55.06 2.04 12.01
CA GLN A 395 55.25 0.99 11.00
C GLN A 395 54.63 -0.38 11.35
N THR A 396 53.82 -0.48 12.40
CA THR A 396 53.26 -1.79 12.84
C THR A 396 52.06 -2.25 12.00
N VAL A 397 51.36 -1.33 11.34
CA VAL A 397 50.15 -1.61 10.55
C VAL A 397 50.22 -0.93 9.19
N VAL A 398 49.97 -1.69 8.11
CA VAL A 398 49.97 -1.19 6.74
C VAL A 398 48.54 -0.84 6.31
N GLY A 399 48.29 0.44 6.01
CA GLY A 399 47.05 0.92 5.40
C GLY A 399 47.12 0.91 3.88
N VAL A 400 46.16 0.27 3.21
CA VAL A 400 46.01 0.25 1.75
C VAL A 400 44.71 0.93 1.35
N LEU A 401 44.78 1.95 0.50
CA LEU A 401 43.62 2.69 0.00
C LEU A 401 43.53 2.54 -1.52
N ASN A 402 42.49 1.85 -1.97
CA ASN A 402 42.13 1.69 -3.37
C ASN A 402 40.81 2.42 -3.61
N TRP A 403 40.90 3.68 -4.06
CA TRP A 403 39.74 4.56 -4.22
C TRP A 403 39.45 4.80 -5.71
N GLN A 404 38.44 4.11 -6.24
CA GLN A 404 37.95 4.18 -7.62
C GLN A 404 36.57 4.83 -7.66
N LEU A 405 36.45 5.98 -6.99
CA LEU A 405 35.23 6.78 -6.91
C LEU A 405 35.54 8.20 -7.34
N ASP A 406 34.79 8.69 -8.32
CA ASP A 406 34.87 10.08 -8.74
C ASP A 406 34.22 10.98 -7.68
N ASP A 407 34.91 12.04 -7.28
CA ASP A 407 34.47 12.94 -6.19
C ASP A 407 33.22 13.79 -6.54
N HIS A 408 32.77 13.74 -7.79
CA HIS A 408 31.64 14.49 -8.32
C HIS A 408 30.70 13.63 -9.20
N PRO A 409 29.37 13.65 -8.99
CA PRO A 409 28.59 14.31 -7.94
C PRO A 409 28.09 13.31 -6.87
N ILE A 410 28.73 13.30 -5.70
CA ILE A 410 28.26 12.57 -4.51
C ILE A 410 27.55 13.57 -3.58
N ASP A 411 26.32 13.25 -3.15
CA ASP A 411 25.57 14.04 -2.17
C ASP A 411 26.34 14.23 -0.84
N GLU A 412 26.15 15.35 -0.16
CA GLU A 412 26.87 15.68 1.08
C GLU A 412 26.59 14.62 2.18
N THR A 413 25.34 14.19 2.31
CA THR A 413 24.93 13.15 3.27
C THR A 413 25.64 11.84 2.99
N LEU A 414 25.80 11.50 1.70
CA LEU A 414 26.48 10.30 1.25
C LEU A 414 27.99 10.39 1.49
N LYS A 415 28.62 11.55 1.23
CA LYS A 415 30.04 11.80 1.55
C LYS A 415 30.34 11.63 3.04
N ILE A 416 29.54 12.26 3.89
CA ILE A 416 29.68 12.15 5.35
C ILE A 416 29.48 10.70 5.79
N THR A 417 28.49 10.00 5.24
CA THR A 417 28.21 8.60 5.59
C THR A 417 29.38 7.69 5.23
N LEU A 418 29.94 7.82 4.02
CA LEU A 418 31.13 7.06 3.62
C LEU A 418 32.31 7.32 4.55
N TYR A 419 32.56 8.59 4.88
CA TYR A 419 33.61 8.98 5.82
C TYR A 419 33.42 8.34 7.21
N ARG A 420 32.22 8.41 7.78
CA ARG A 420 31.92 7.82 9.10
C ARG A 420 32.08 6.30 9.10
N ILE A 421 31.68 5.63 8.03
CA ILE A 421 31.86 4.18 7.89
C ILE A 421 33.35 3.84 7.82
N CYS A 422 34.14 4.59 7.07
CA CYS A 422 35.59 4.42 7.03
C CYS A 422 36.24 4.70 8.40
N GLN A 423 35.84 5.77 9.08
CA GLN A 423 36.33 6.13 10.41
C GLN A 423 36.11 5.01 11.42
N GLU A 424 34.87 4.54 11.54
CA GLU A 424 34.49 3.49 12.47
C GLU A 424 35.10 2.14 12.06
N GLY A 425 35.14 1.82 10.76
CA GLY A 425 35.77 0.61 10.24
C GLY A 425 37.26 0.53 10.55
N VAL A 426 38.03 1.59 10.27
CA VAL A 426 39.46 1.66 10.58
C VAL A 426 39.70 1.63 12.08
N THR A 427 38.90 2.36 12.86
CA THR A 427 39.00 2.36 14.33
C THR A 427 38.78 0.96 14.89
N ASN A 428 37.78 0.25 14.39
CA ASN A 428 37.48 -1.11 14.83
C ASN A 428 38.59 -2.10 14.43
N ALA A 429 39.07 -2.04 13.18
CA ALA A 429 40.17 -2.89 12.72
C ALA A 429 41.45 -2.68 13.54
N TYR A 430 41.80 -1.41 13.80
CA TYR A 430 43.00 -1.06 14.57
C TYR A 430 42.87 -1.41 16.06
N ARG A 431 41.80 -0.97 16.74
CA ARG A 431 41.65 -1.15 18.19
C ARG A 431 41.22 -2.55 18.61
N HIS A 432 40.42 -3.22 17.79
CA HIS A 432 39.81 -4.50 18.16
C HIS A 432 40.33 -5.67 17.33
N GLY A 433 40.78 -5.44 16.09
CA GLY A 433 41.21 -6.49 15.17
C GLY A 433 42.63 -7.03 15.43
N ALA A 434 43.52 -6.26 16.06
CA ALA A 434 44.96 -6.56 16.13
C ALA A 434 45.54 -6.84 14.72
N ALA A 435 45.04 -6.12 13.72
CA ALA A 435 45.39 -6.31 12.32
C ALA A 435 46.76 -5.70 12.01
N SER A 436 47.55 -6.36 11.16
CA SER A 436 48.79 -5.81 10.61
C SER A 436 48.59 -5.15 9.24
N ARG A 437 47.42 -5.34 8.63
CA ARG A 437 47.03 -4.72 7.35
C ARG A 437 45.53 -4.39 7.36
N ILE A 438 45.22 -3.16 6.94
CA ILE A 438 43.85 -2.67 6.77
C ILE A 438 43.72 -2.15 5.34
N GLU A 439 42.70 -2.62 4.62
CA GLU A 439 42.47 -2.28 3.22
C GLU A 439 41.08 -1.69 3.02
N ILE A 440 41.02 -0.52 2.38
CA ILE A 440 39.78 0.14 1.97
C ILE A 440 39.71 0.11 0.46
N ASN A 441 38.69 -0.55 -0.08
CA ASN A 441 38.35 -0.58 -1.49
C ASN A 441 37.03 0.15 -1.70
N ALA A 442 37.02 1.20 -2.51
CA ALA A 442 35.80 1.90 -2.86
C ALA A 442 35.69 1.99 -4.38
N ARG A 443 34.56 1.60 -4.95
CA ARG A 443 34.30 1.71 -6.39
C ARG A 443 32.86 2.11 -6.66
N GLN A 444 32.63 2.77 -7.78
CA GLN A 444 31.29 3.01 -8.28
C GLN A 444 31.00 2.09 -9.47
N ASP A 445 29.84 1.45 -9.47
CA ASP A 445 29.26 0.80 -10.64
C ASP A 445 27.84 1.32 -10.86
N LYS A 446 27.63 1.98 -12.01
CA LYS A 446 26.39 2.67 -12.37
C LYS A 446 25.92 3.62 -11.25
N GLN A 447 24.77 3.32 -10.64
CA GLN A 447 24.14 4.12 -9.60
C GLN A 447 24.39 3.57 -8.18
N LYS A 448 25.44 2.77 -7.99
CA LYS A 448 25.78 2.16 -6.70
C LYS A 448 27.26 2.33 -6.38
N ILE A 449 27.52 2.75 -5.15
CA ILE A 449 28.82 2.76 -4.50
C ILE A 449 28.99 1.45 -3.77
N TYR A 450 30.13 0.80 -3.99
CA TYR A 450 30.59 -0.36 -3.25
C TYR A 450 31.78 0.06 -2.41
N LEU A 451 31.63 -0.01 -1.09
CA LEU A 451 32.69 0.24 -0.12
C LEU A 451 32.98 -1.06 0.63
N THR A 452 34.22 -1.52 0.56
CA THR A 452 34.71 -2.68 1.29
C THR A 452 35.85 -2.24 2.21
N ILE A 453 35.76 -2.59 3.48
CA ILE A 453 36.81 -2.39 4.47
C ILE A 453 37.19 -3.77 5.01
N SER A 454 38.43 -4.19 4.80
CA SER A 454 38.91 -5.50 5.23
C SER A 454 40.17 -5.38 6.07
N ASP A 455 40.23 -6.15 7.14
CA ASP A 455 41.43 -6.32 7.97
C ASP A 455 41.88 -7.79 7.97
N ASN A 456 43.16 -8.02 8.25
CA ASN A 456 43.75 -9.37 8.39
C ASN A 456 43.92 -9.78 9.86
N GLY A 457 43.13 -9.19 10.76
CA GLY A 457 43.21 -9.41 12.19
C GLY A 457 42.59 -10.74 12.63
N LYS A 458 42.31 -10.85 13.93
CA LYS A 458 41.73 -12.07 14.54
C LYS A 458 40.28 -12.36 14.12
N GLY A 459 39.63 -11.44 13.39
CA GLY A 459 38.21 -11.53 13.02
C GLY A 459 37.27 -11.33 14.22
N ILE A 460 35.97 -11.49 13.96
CA ILE A 460 34.91 -11.34 14.97
C ILE A 460 34.07 -12.62 14.99
N ASP A 461 33.67 -13.10 16.17
CA ASP A 461 32.68 -14.18 16.24
C ASP A 461 31.27 -13.63 16.01
N LEU A 462 30.74 -13.83 14.82
CA LEU A 462 29.41 -13.34 14.42
C LEU A 462 28.27 -13.98 15.23
N ALA A 463 28.47 -15.17 15.80
CA ALA A 463 27.41 -15.88 16.54
C ALA A 463 27.16 -15.26 17.93
N THR A 464 28.19 -14.64 18.53
CA THR A 464 28.14 -14.05 19.86
C THR A 464 28.20 -12.52 19.84
N LEU A 465 28.37 -11.91 18.66
CA LEU A 465 28.48 -10.47 18.50
C LEU A 465 27.17 -9.75 18.87
N THR A 466 27.20 -9.03 19.98
CA THR A 466 26.21 -7.97 20.24
C THR A 466 26.73 -6.67 19.62
N PRO A 467 26.12 -6.15 18.55
CA PRO A 467 26.65 -4.97 17.88
C PRO A 467 26.62 -3.78 18.82
N GLY A 468 27.79 -3.20 19.09
CA GLY A 468 27.96 -1.97 19.85
C GLY A 468 27.42 -0.74 19.10
N TYR A 469 27.49 0.43 19.74
CA TYR A 469 26.97 1.67 19.17
C TYR A 469 27.57 2.02 17.78
N GLY A 470 28.84 1.72 17.54
CA GLY A 470 29.51 1.95 16.26
C GLY A 470 28.93 1.14 15.10
N LEU A 471 28.83 -0.19 15.26
CA LEU A 471 28.24 -1.08 14.25
C LEU A 471 26.76 -0.78 14.01
N ARG A 472 25.97 -0.53 15.08
CA ARG A 472 24.55 -0.14 14.95
C ARG A 472 24.41 1.21 14.24
N GLY A 473 25.29 2.17 14.55
CA GLY A 473 25.32 3.48 13.90
C GLY A 473 25.60 3.38 12.40
N MET A 474 26.62 2.60 12.02
CA MET A 474 26.93 2.33 10.60
C MET A 474 25.75 1.66 9.89
N GLN A 475 25.16 0.61 10.48
CA GLN A 475 24.03 -0.09 9.89
C GLN A 475 22.81 0.83 9.71
N SER A 476 22.51 1.65 10.72
CA SER A 476 21.41 2.63 10.68
C SER A 476 21.60 3.64 9.56
N ARG A 477 22.81 4.21 9.42
CA ARG A 477 23.16 5.18 8.37
C ARG A 477 23.06 4.59 6.96
N VAL A 478 23.59 3.37 6.78
CA VAL A 478 23.49 2.67 5.48
C VAL A 478 22.03 2.39 5.13
N SER A 479 21.24 1.92 6.10
CA SER A 479 19.81 1.66 5.92
C SER A 479 19.02 2.93 5.59
N ALA A 480 19.31 4.05 6.27
CA ALA A 480 18.66 5.35 6.05
C ALA A 480 18.83 5.86 4.61
N LEU A 481 19.99 5.58 3.99
CA LEU A 481 20.28 5.92 2.60
C LEU A 481 19.80 4.86 1.60
N GLY A 482 19.09 3.82 2.05
CA GLY A 482 18.59 2.74 1.19
C GLY A 482 19.68 1.78 0.71
N GLY A 483 20.81 1.73 1.42
CA GLY A 483 21.93 0.84 1.13
C GLY A 483 21.83 -0.53 1.82
N SER A 484 22.83 -1.38 1.56
CA SER A 484 23.00 -2.67 2.25
C SER A 484 24.30 -2.70 3.03
N PHE A 485 24.24 -3.22 4.26
CA PHE A 485 25.38 -3.42 5.15
C PHE A 485 25.55 -4.92 5.38
N ASN A 486 26.75 -5.46 5.15
CA ASN A 486 27.07 -6.85 5.40
C ASN A 486 28.45 -6.96 6.07
N LEU A 487 28.53 -7.74 7.13
CA LEU A 487 29.76 -8.03 7.86
C LEU A 487 30.07 -9.52 7.70
N SER A 488 31.24 -9.84 7.19
CA SER A 488 31.72 -11.21 7.03
C SER A 488 33.09 -11.40 7.66
N VAL A 489 33.46 -12.65 7.88
CA VAL A 489 34.72 -13.03 8.51
C VAL A 489 35.43 -13.98 7.57
N ASN A 490 36.61 -13.59 7.10
CA ASN A 490 37.47 -14.43 6.27
C ASN A 490 38.93 -14.04 6.48
N GLN A 491 39.64 -14.79 7.33
CA GLN A 491 41.03 -14.49 7.73
C GLN A 491 41.20 -13.05 8.28
N GLY A 492 40.19 -12.60 9.04
CA GLY A 492 40.02 -11.23 9.51
C GLY A 492 38.56 -10.77 9.31
N THR A 493 38.28 -9.48 9.50
CA THR A 493 36.92 -8.94 9.33
C THR A 493 36.79 -8.22 8.00
N CYS A 494 35.66 -8.41 7.31
CA CYS A 494 35.33 -7.72 6.07
C CYS A 494 33.95 -7.07 6.18
N LEU A 495 33.93 -5.74 6.08
CA LEU A 495 32.72 -4.93 6.01
C LEU A 495 32.44 -4.56 4.56
N ASN A 496 31.28 -4.96 4.06
CA ASN A 496 30.79 -4.62 2.73
C ASN A 496 29.56 -3.71 2.84
N VAL A 497 29.64 -2.54 2.22
CA VAL A 497 28.58 -1.55 2.18
C VAL A 497 28.26 -1.22 0.73
N ILE A 498 26.97 -1.20 0.39
CA ILE A 498 26.47 -0.76 -0.91
C ILE A 498 25.54 0.41 -0.69
N LEU A 499 25.78 1.54 -1.35
CA LEU A 499 24.96 2.76 -1.22
C LEU A 499 24.53 3.26 -2.60
N PRO A 500 23.27 3.71 -2.79
CA PRO A 500 22.84 4.30 -4.05
C PRO A 500 23.42 5.72 -4.23
N THR A 501 23.85 6.09 -5.45
CA THR A 501 24.37 7.43 -5.76
C THR A 501 23.30 8.46 -6.11
N VAL A 502 22.10 8.00 -6.48
CA VAL A 502 20.91 8.83 -6.69
C VAL A 502 19.85 8.34 -5.71
N PRO A 503 19.15 9.21 -4.95
CA PRO A 503 18.02 8.76 -4.16
C PRO A 503 17.09 8.00 -5.09
N SER A 504 16.75 6.77 -4.72
CA SER A 504 15.85 5.91 -5.47
C SER A 504 14.45 6.54 -5.47
N VAL A 505 14.24 7.49 -6.37
CA VAL A 505 12.91 7.85 -6.85
C VAL A 505 12.46 6.62 -7.61
N THR A 506 11.67 5.77 -6.95
CA THR A 506 10.95 4.67 -7.58
C THR A 506 10.04 5.27 -8.65
N ASN A 507 10.56 5.38 -9.86
CA ASN A 507 9.76 5.58 -11.06
C ASN A 507 9.00 4.27 -11.32
N GLU A 508 7.82 4.14 -10.71
CA GLU A 508 6.79 3.23 -11.21
C GLU A 508 6.04 3.96 -12.34
N ASN A 509 6.34 3.56 -13.57
CA ASN A 509 5.51 3.82 -14.75
C ASN A 509 4.35 2.81 -14.81
#